data_AF-A0A366D9W2-F1
#
_entry.id   AF-A0A366D9W2-F1
#
_cell.length_a   1.000
_cell.length_b   1.000
_cell.length_c   1.000
_cell.angle_alpha   90.00
_cell.angle_beta   90.00
_cell.angle_gamma   90.00
#
_symmetry.space_group_name_H-M   'P 1'
#
loop_
_entity.id
_entity.type
_entity.pdbx_description
1 polymer ?
#
loop_
_entity_poly.entity_id
_entity_poly.type
_entity_poly.pdbx_seq_one_letter_code
_entity_poly.pdbx_strand_id
1 'polypeptide(L)'
;MLFELEGAIKDTDGSGKKAFALVKKLAKRVNWSKAIQMAASTAITLQLPKLEDLPDLINGGDEESQDSETKPQGMDQFREDFEALLDSDGLKHISRVVVLVDDLDRCLPPTVVQTLEAIRLFLSAKRMSFVIAADEARVAEAIQHHLKLDDARRDGEETVAELYLHKIVQTTVPLPALSRVDTQAYLFLLLCRASVDEDQYDQLVADCTHLRHTEGSLEKLEVPDGVDLDEPLAIAARLTPILYEKLRGNPRRIKRFLNDLNVRHTVASHRGIGMEPAATAKLMVLERLLKDEFAMVLGWLSRNELRDRLDAVRSSPGVWCNGVGHRVIGCSVRR
;
A
#
# COMPACT_ATOMS: atom_id res chain seq x y z
N MET A 1 -5.12 11.13 -11.22
CA MET A 1 -5.15 12.54 -10.75
C MET A 1 -6.20 13.41 -11.44
N LEU A 2 -6.16 13.66 -12.75
CA LEU A 2 -7.15 14.54 -13.41
C LEU A 2 -8.59 13.95 -13.44
N PHE A 3 -8.75 12.64 -13.58
CA PHE A 3 -10.09 12.02 -13.69
C PHE A 3 -10.89 11.97 -12.38
N GLU A 4 -10.25 11.93 -11.20
CA GLU A 4 -10.98 11.86 -9.92
C GLU A 4 -11.46 13.23 -9.42
N LEU A 5 -10.83 14.31 -9.89
CA LEU A 5 -11.30 15.68 -9.69
C LEU A 5 -12.64 15.95 -10.40
N GLU A 6 -12.98 15.18 -11.43
CA GLU A 6 -14.19 15.37 -12.24
C GLU A 6 -15.46 14.96 -11.46
N GLY A 7 -15.35 14.00 -10.53
CA GLY A 7 -16.48 13.50 -9.74
C GLY A 7 -16.74 14.25 -8.42
N ALA A 8 -15.72 14.91 -7.85
CA ALA A 8 -15.83 15.60 -6.56
C ALA A 8 -16.35 17.05 -6.66
N ILE A 9 -16.41 17.62 -7.87
CA ILE A 9 -16.92 18.97 -8.07
C ILE A 9 -18.42 18.89 -8.34
N LYS A 10 -19.24 19.36 -7.40
CA LYS A 10 -20.69 19.51 -7.61
C LYS A 10 -20.92 20.46 -8.78
N ASP A 11 -21.32 19.91 -9.94
CA ASP A 11 -21.62 20.64 -11.17
C ASP A 11 -22.94 21.40 -11.03
N THR A 12 -22.92 22.46 -10.21
CA THR A 12 -24.07 23.34 -10.01
C THR A 12 -24.07 24.53 -10.97
N ASP A 13 -22.94 24.85 -11.61
CA ASP A 13 -22.85 26.04 -12.50
C ASP A 13 -21.72 26.01 -13.56
N GLY A 14 -21.13 24.84 -13.87
CA GLY A 14 -20.01 24.75 -14.85
C GLY A 14 -18.69 25.39 -14.37
N SER A 15 -18.61 25.77 -13.09
CA SER A 15 -17.40 26.25 -12.40
C SER A 15 -16.31 25.16 -12.32
N GLY A 16 -16.70 23.90 -12.15
CA GLY A 16 -15.78 22.77 -12.08
C GLY A 16 -15.03 22.50 -13.38
N LYS A 17 -15.71 22.60 -14.52
CA LYS A 17 -15.08 22.46 -15.85
C LYS A 17 -14.10 23.60 -16.14
N LYS A 18 -14.40 24.83 -15.68
CA LYS A 18 -13.47 25.98 -15.78
C LYS A 18 -12.25 25.82 -14.87
N ALA A 19 -12.45 25.39 -13.63
CA ALA A 19 -11.38 25.11 -12.68
C ALA A 19 -10.44 24.02 -13.21
N PHE A 20 -11.00 22.93 -13.74
CA PHE A 20 -10.26 21.84 -14.34
C PHE A 20 -9.47 22.27 -15.59
N ALA A 21 -10.09 23.07 -16.46
CA ALA A 21 -9.42 23.65 -17.62
C ALA A 21 -8.27 24.59 -17.20
N LEU A 22 -8.41 25.32 -16.09
CA LEU A 22 -7.38 26.21 -15.54
C LEU A 22 -6.25 25.45 -14.85
N VAL A 23 -6.54 24.40 -14.08
CA VAL A 23 -5.52 23.48 -13.53
C VAL A 23 -4.74 22.80 -14.65
N LYS A 24 -5.42 22.35 -15.72
CA LYS A 24 -4.78 21.80 -16.92
C LYS A 24 -3.95 22.84 -17.67
N LYS A 25 -4.34 24.12 -17.63
CA LYS A 25 -3.59 25.26 -18.21
C LYS A 25 -2.36 25.61 -17.38
N LEU A 26 -2.45 25.54 -16.05
CA LEU A 26 -1.34 25.68 -15.11
C LEU A 26 -0.34 24.53 -15.26
N ALA A 27 -0.81 23.29 -15.32
CA ALA A 27 0.04 22.11 -15.57
C ALA A 27 0.77 22.16 -16.92
N LYS A 28 0.18 22.82 -17.93
CA LYS A 28 0.80 23.08 -19.24
C LYS A 28 1.78 24.27 -19.25
N ARG A 29 1.67 25.19 -18.29
CA ARG A 29 2.48 26.42 -18.20
C ARG A 29 3.73 26.27 -17.33
N VAL A 30 3.74 25.28 -16.44
CA VAL A 30 4.94 24.92 -15.70
C VAL A 30 5.86 24.16 -16.64
N ASN A 31 7.04 24.72 -16.92
CA ASN A 31 8.06 24.05 -17.73
C ASN A 31 8.84 23.12 -16.78
N TRP A 32 8.35 21.88 -16.65
CA TRP A 32 8.84 20.89 -15.70
C TRP A 32 10.36 20.71 -15.78
N SER A 33 10.94 20.76 -16.97
CA SER A 33 12.40 20.69 -17.20
C SER A 33 13.20 21.82 -16.53
N LYS A 34 12.67 23.05 -16.48
CA LYS A 34 13.36 24.20 -15.84
C LYS A 34 13.14 24.24 -14.33
N ALA A 35 11.96 23.82 -13.86
CA ALA A 35 11.69 23.65 -12.43
C ALA A 35 12.58 22.56 -11.81
N ILE A 36 12.80 21.46 -12.55
CA ILE A 36 13.75 20.39 -12.21
C ILE A 36 15.20 20.94 -12.17
N GLN A 37 15.60 21.78 -13.12
CA GLN A 37 16.96 22.32 -13.17
C GLN A 37 17.26 23.32 -12.03
N MET A 38 16.25 24.10 -11.60
CA MET A 38 16.36 25.00 -10.41
C MET A 38 16.32 24.23 -9.08
N ALA A 39 15.57 23.13 -8.99
CA ALA A 39 15.54 22.27 -7.81
C ALA A 39 16.82 21.44 -7.65
N ALA A 40 17.39 20.95 -8.77
CA ALA A 40 18.63 20.20 -8.79
C ALA A 40 19.85 21.04 -8.39
N SER A 41 19.92 22.31 -8.82
CA SER A 41 21.04 23.21 -8.45
C SER A 41 21.01 23.62 -6.98
N THR A 42 19.83 23.70 -6.37
CA THR A 42 19.66 24.02 -4.93
C THR A 42 19.86 22.81 -4.01
N ALA A 43 19.75 21.58 -4.53
CA ALA A 43 19.99 20.36 -3.76
C ALA A 43 21.48 20.01 -3.62
N ILE A 44 22.31 20.36 -4.62
CA ILE A 44 23.75 20.00 -4.65
C ILE A 44 24.58 20.84 -3.65
N THR A 45 24.16 22.05 -3.31
CA THR A 45 24.98 22.97 -2.50
C THR A 45 24.61 23.07 -1.02
N LEU A 46 23.49 22.47 -0.57
CA LEU A 46 22.99 22.55 0.83
C LEU A 46 22.96 23.96 1.45
N GLN A 47 23.01 25.02 0.62
CA GLN A 47 22.92 26.43 1.02
C GLN A 47 21.94 27.15 0.09
N LEU A 48 21.07 27.97 0.68
CA LEU A 48 20.28 28.97 -0.06
C LEU A 48 21.25 30.00 -0.66
N PRO A 49 21.29 30.21 -1.98
CA PRO A 49 22.19 31.19 -2.55
C PRO A 49 21.71 32.61 -2.23
N LYS A 50 22.66 33.51 -1.96
CA LYS A 50 22.42 34.96 -1.90
C LYS A 50 22.17 35.47 -3.32
N LEU A 51 21.31 36.47 -3.44
CA LEU A 51 20.69 36.97 -4.69
C LEU A 51 21.66 37.59 -5.73
N GLU A 52 22.98 37.50 -5.57
CA GLU A 52 23.93 38.38 -6.29
C GLU A 52 24.70 37.71 -7.44
N ASP A 53 24.65 36.37 -7.61
CA ASP A 53 25.45 35.67 -8.64
C ASP A 53 24.65 35.23 -9.90
N LEU A 54 23.50 35.85 -10.16
CA LEU A 54 22.67 35.52 -11.33
C LEU A 54 23.08 36.06 -12.73
N PRO A 55 24.04 36.98 -12.97
CA PRO A 55 24.19 37.54 -14.33
C PRO A 55 25.03 36.72 -15.33
N ASP A 56 25.98 35.88 -14.90
CA ASP A 56 27.07 35.42 -15.79
C ASP A 56 26.81 34.12 -16.58
N LEU A 57 25.59 33.57 -16.55
CA LEU A 57 25.23 32.35 -17.29
C LEU A 57 24.41 32.60 -18.56
N ILE A 58 24.22 33.86 -18.95
CA ILE A 58 23.51 34.25 -20.17
C ILE A 58 24.48 35.01 -21.06
N ASN A 59 25.30 34.31 -21.84
CA ASN A 59 25.76 34.77 -23.16
C ASN A 59 26.60 33.67 -23.85
N GLY A 60 26.13 33.20 -25.01
CA GLY A 60 26.88 32.33 -25.90
C GLY A 60 26.07 31.72 -27.05
N GLY A 61 25.88 32.50 -28.14
CA GLY A 61 25.59 32.09 -29.54
C GLY A 61 24.13 31.76 -29.88
N ASP A 62 23.34 32.70 -30.43
CA ASP A 62 23.13 33.06 -31.87
C ASP A 62 22.32 31.97 -32.63
N GLU A 63 21.16 32.17 -33.29
CA GLU A 63 20.51 33.34 -33.87
C GLU A 63 18.99 33.08 -34.12
N GLU A 64 18.21 34.18 -34.06
CA GLU A 64 16.92 34.47 -34.73
C GLU A 64 15.61 33.71 -34.40
N SER A 65 14.83 34.28 -33.46
CA SER A 65 13.42 34.68 -33.72
C SER A 65 12.90 35.63 -32.62
N GLN A 66 12.52 36.84 -33.02
CA GLN A 66 11.82 37.84 -32.21
C GLN A 66 10.38 37.38 -31.92
N ASP A 67 9.99 37.24 -30.65
CA ASP A 67 9.13 38.22 -29.95
C ASP A 67 8.64 37.69 -28.59
N SER A 68 8.47 38.62 -27.66
CA SER A 68 8.01 38.50 -26.26
C SER A 68 9.04 38.00 -25.22
N GLU A 69 9.52 38.98 -24.44
CA GLU A 69 10.15 38.82 -23.13
C GLU A 69 9.35 37.88 -22.22
N THR A 70 9.62 36.57 -22.28
CA THR A 70 9.19 35.66 -21.23
C THR A 70 10.31 35.58 -20.21
N LYS A 71 10.32 36.54 -19.28
CA LYS A 71 11.07 36.42 -18.01
C LYS A 71 10.83 35.00 -17.46
N PRO A 72 11.84 34.31 -16.92
CA PRO A 72 11.66 33.00 -16.33
C PRO A 72 10.59 33.10 -15.23
N GLN A 73 9.39 32.58 -15.52
CA GLN A 73 8.24 32.64 -14.62
C GLN A 73 8.56 31.79 -13.40
N GLY A 74 8.89 32.46 -12.28
CA GLY A 74 9.36 31.84 -11.05
C GLY A 74 8.28 31.11 -10.27
N MET A 75 8.72 30.30 -9.30
CA MET A 75 7.88 29.54 -8.37
C MET A 75 6.87 30.43 -7.61
N ASP A 76 7.22 31.69 -7.34
CA ASP A 76 6.33 32.62 -6.64
C ASP A 76 5.14 33.05 -7.48
N GLN A 77 5.32 33.24 -8.79
CA GLN A 77 4.21 33.55 -9.70
C GLN A 77 3.22 32.38 -9.80
N PHE A 78 3.73 31.14 -9.80
CA PHE A 78 2.86 29.96 -9.78
C PHE A 78 2.01 29.90 -8.51
N ARG A 79 2.60 30.23 -7.35
CA ARG A 79 1.89 30.26 -6.07
C ARG A 79 0.82 31.34 -6.06
N GLU A 80 1.13 32.53 -6.56
CA GLU A 80 0.17 33.62 -6.70
C GLU A 80 -0.98 33.26 -7.64
N ASP A 81 -0.68 32.70 -8.81
CA ASP A 81 -1.68 32.27 -9.79
C ASP A 81 -2.60 31.19 -9.21
N PHE A 82 -2.04 30.25 -8.44
CA PHE A 82 -2.80 29.19 -7.82
C PHE A 82 -3.62 29.67 -6.62
N GLU A 83 -3.09 30.59 -5.80
CA GLU A 83 -3.85 31.23 -4.72
C GLU A 83 -5.01 32.05 -5.28
N ALA A 84 -4.77 32.85 -6.33
CA ALA A 84 -5.80 33.61 -7.02
C ALA A 84 -6.87 32.71 -7.66
N LEU A 85 -6.47 31.54 -8.19
CA LEU A 85 -7.40 30.54 -8.69
C LEU A 85 -8.32 30.03 -7.57
N LEU A 86 -7.74 29.66 -6.43
CA LEU A 86 -8.51 29.18 -5.27
C LEU A 86 -9.42 30.26 -4.67
N ASP A 87 -9.06 31.53 -4.82
CA ASP A 87 -9.88 32.66 -4.36
C ASP A 87 -10.94 33.11 -5.38
N SER A 88 -10.97 32.54 -6.58
CA SER A 88 -12.00 32.83 -7.58
C SER A 88 -13.39 32.38 -7.09
N ASP A 89 -14.44 33.11 -7.50
CA ASP A 89 -15.82 32.86 -7.03
C ASP A 89 -16.29 31.40 -7.24
N GLY A 90 -15.77 30.73 -8.26
CA GLY A 90 -16.07 29.32 -8.54
C GLY A 90 -15.41 28.32 -7.60
N LEU A 91 -14.32 28.69 -6.90
CA LEU A 91 -13.48 27.79 -6.11
C LEU A 91 -13.29 28.24 -4.66
N LYS A 92 -13.75 29.44 -4.30
CA LYS A 92 -13.65 30.01 -2.96
C LYS A 92 -14.27 29.16 -1.84
N HIS A 93 -15.20 28.27 -2.19
CA HIS A 93 -15.80 27.31 -1.26
C HIS A 93 -14.86 26.14 -0.90
N ILE A 94 -13.75 25.96 -1.64
CA ILE A 94 -12.76 24.91 -1.40
C ILE A 94 -11.76 25.41 -0.36
N SER A 95 -11.80 24.81 0.83
CA SER A 95 -10.87 25.13 1.92
C SER A 95 -9.48 24.53 1.71
N ARG A 96 -9.40 23.35 1.08
CA ARG A 96 -8.15 22.62 0.85
C ARG A 96 -8.25 21.67 -0.33
N VAL A 97 -7.18 21.59 -1.12
CA VAL A 97 -6.95 20.58 -2.14
C VAL A 97 -6.06 19.50 -1.55
N VAL A 98 -6.54 18.25 -1.52
CA VAL A 98 -5.76 17.09 -1.08
C VAL A 98 -5.44 16.24 -2.29
N VAL A 99 -4.15 15.95 -2.49
CA VAL A 99 -3.66 15.09 -3.58
C VAL A 99 -3.23 13.76 -3.00
N LEU A 100 -3.90 12.69 -3.40
CA LEU A 100 -3.52 11.31 -3.05
C LEU A 100 -2.53 10.77 -4.08
N VAL A 101 -1.40 10.27 -3.62
CA VAL A 101 -0.34 9.67 -4.43
C VAL A 101 -0.15 8.23 -3.95
N ASP A 102 -0.44 7.26 -4.81
CA ASP A 102 -0.30 5.83 -4.52
C ASP A 102 0.76 5.19 -5.43
N ASP A 103 1.28 4.03 -5.03
CA ASP A 103 2.25 3.21 -5.78
C ASP A 103 3.56 3.93 -6.17
N LEU A 104 3.96 4.98 -5.43
CA LEU A 104 5.22 5.70 -5.69
C LEU A 104 6.44 4.76 -5.60
N ASP A 105 6.40 3.79 -4.70
CA ASP A 105 7.40 2.74 -4.50
C ASP A 105 7.53 1.74 -5.65
N ARG A 106 6.62 1.77 -6.64
CA ARG A 106 6.68 0.93 -7.86
C ARG A 106 7.22 1.67 -9.08
N CYS A 107 7.41 2.98 -8.97
CA CYS A 107 7.93 3.79 -10.06
C CYS A 107 9.43 3.56 -10.26
N LEU A 108 9.90 3.88 -11.46
CA LEU A 108 11.34 3.89 -11.74
C LEU A 108 12.03 4.97 -10.89
N PRO A 109 13.29 4.77 -10.46
CA PRO A 109 14.07 5.76 -9.69
C PRO A 109 13.96 7.22 -10.16
N PRO A 110 14.14 7.57 -11.45
CA PRO A 110 13.99 8.95 -11.90
C PRO A 110 12.57 9.50 -11.74
N THR A 111 11.54 8.66 -11.94
CA THR A 111 10.14 9.07 -11.79
C THR A 111 9.79 9.34 -10.33
N VAL A 112 10.34 8.55 -9.39
CA VAL A 112 10.16 8.77 -7.95
C VAL A 112 10.68 10.15 -7.54
N VAL A 113 11.94 10.46 -7.88
CA VAL A 113 12.56 11.74 -7.53
C VAL A 113 11.83 12.91 -8.19
N GLN A 114 11.52 12.82 -9.48
CA GLN A 114 10.74 13.87 -10.17
C GLN A 114 9.39 14.12 -9.53
N THR A 115 8.70 13.06 -9.08
CA THR A 115 7.41 13.18 -8.40
C THR A 115 7.57 13.85 -7.04
N LEU A 116 8.57 13.47 -6.25
CA LEU A 116 8.87 14.08 -4.95
C LEU A 116 9.27 15.55 -5.08
N GLU A 117 10.07 15.90 -6.09
CA GLU A 117 10.42 17.29 -6.42
C GLU A 117 9.18 18.10 -6.79
N ALA A 118 8.32 17.55 -7.65
CA ALA A 118 7.06 18.19 -7.99
C ALA A 118 6.21 18.43 -6.73
N ILE A 119 6.02 17.41 -5.89
CA ILE A 119 5.28 17.54 -4.62
C ILE A 119 5.88 18.65 -3.75
N ARG A 120 7.21 18.70 -3.61
CA ARG A 120 7.91 19.74 -2.85
C ARG A 120 7.61 21.15 -3.36
N LEU A 121 7.49 21.34 -4.68
CA LEU A 121 7.11 22.64 -5.26
C LEU A 121 5.69 23.05 -4.82
N PHE A 122 4.74 22.11 -4.82
CA PHE A 122 3.35 22.37 -4.45
C PHE A 122 3.11 22.48 -2.94
N LEU A 123 3.98 21.89 -2.10
CA LEU A 123 3.89 22.05 -0.63
C LEU A 123 4.05 23.51 -0.17
N SER A 124 4.62 24.38 -1.01
CA SER A 124 4.73 25.81 -0.71
C SER A 124 3.44 26.59 -1.00
N ALA A 125 2.50 26.02 -1.76
CA ALA A 125 1.22 26.66 -2.06
C ALA A 125 0.24 26.53 -0.88
N LYS A 126 -0.42 27.63 -0.49
CA LYS A 126 -1.43 27.57 0.56
C LYS A 126 -2.61 26.69 0.12
N ARG A 127 -3.27 26.08 1.10
CA ARG A 127 -4.45 25.21 0.90
C ARG A 127 -4.17 23.94 0.08
N MET A 128 -2.93 23.50 -0.05
CA MET A 128 -2.59 22.20 -0.61
C MET A 128 -2.09 21.22 0.46
N SER A 129 -2.41 19.93 0.29
CA SER A 129 -1.89 18.84 1.10
C SER A 129 -1.69 17.61 0.23
N PHE A 130 -0.66 16.83 0.53
CA PHE A 130 -0.33 15.59 -0.19
C PHE A 130 -0.40 14.43 0.79
N VAL A 131 -1.03 13.34 0.39
CA VAL A 131 -1.04 12.07 1.12
C VAL A 131 -0.38 11.04 0.22
N ILE A 132 0.74 10.49 0.68
CA ILE A 132 1.53 9.52 -0.08
C ILE A 132 1.34 8.15 0.58
N ALA A 133 0.84 7.19 -0.18
CA ALA A 133 0.81 5.77 0.18
C ALA A 133 1.95 5.06 -0.56
N ALA A 134 3.01 4.71 0.16
CA ALA A 134 4.18 4.02 -0.40
C ALA A 134 4.95 3.26 0.68
N ASP A 135 5.72 2.26 0.27
CA ASP A 135 6.77 1.67 1.10
C ASP A 135 7.97 2.64 1.19
N GLU A 136 8.19 3.19 2.38
CA GLU A 136 9.24 4.17 2.66
C GLU A 136 10.64 3.67 2.26
N ALA A 137 10.94 2.41 2.55
CA ALA A 137 12.26 1.82 2.27
C ALA A 137 12.51 1.71 0.77
N ARG A 138 11.47 1.37 0.00
CA ARG A 138 11.54 1.30 -1.47
C ARG A 138 11.68 2.67 -2.12
N VAL A 139 10.99 3.67 -1.59
CA VAL A 139 11.14 5.06 -2.05
C VAL A 139 12.55 5.58 -1.76
N ALA A 140 13.09 5.31 -0.56
CA ALA A 140 14.46 5.65 -0.21
C ALA A 140 15.49 4.95 -1.13
N GLU A 141 15.32 3.66 -1.40
CA GLU A 141 16.15 2.89 -2.36
C GLU A 141 16.15 3.54 -3.75
N ALA A 142 14.97 3.93 -4.24
CA ALA A 142 14.81 4.61 -5.53
C ALA A 142 15.54 5.98 -5.56
N ILE A 143 15.46 6.76 -4.49
CA ILE A 143 16.18 8.03 -4.37
C ILE A 143 17.69 7.79 -4.37
N GLN A 144 18.16 6.82 -3.59
CA GLN A 144 19.57 6.46 -3.48
C GLN A 144 20.15 6.07 -4.85
N HIS A 145 19.43 5.23 -5.59
CA HIS A 145 19.79 4.83 -6.95
C HIS A 145 19.85 6.01 -7.92
N HIS A 146 18.89 6.93 -7.84
CA HIS A 146 18.85 8.09 -8.73
C HIS A 146 19.99 9.06 -8.48
N LEU A 147 20.31 9.33 -7.21
CA LEU A 147 21.34 10.27 -6.79
C LEU A 147 22.75 9.65 -6.79
N LYS A 148 22.89 8.36 -7.12
CA LYS A 148 24.15 7.60 -7.11
C LYS A 148 24.91 7.77 -5.80
N LEU A 149 24.18 7.77 -4.68
CA LEU A 149 24.76 7.93 -3.36
C LEU A 149 25.42 6.62 -2.92
N ASP A 150 26.65 6.72 -2.40
CA ASP A 150 27.34 5.55 -1.84
C ASP A 150 26.57 4.96 -0.66
N ASP A 151 26.59 3.64 -0.56
CA ASP A 151 25.87 2.85 0.45
C ASP A 151 26.56 2.89 1.84
N ALA A 152 27.30 3.96 2.13
CA ALA A 152 28.14 4.11 3.29
C ALA A 152 27.30 4.28 4.57
N ARG A 153 26.70 3.18 5.02
CA ARG A 153 26.01 3.10 6.31
C ARG A 153 27.04 3.05 7.43
N ARG A 154 26.83 3.88 8.45
CA ARG A 154 27.19 3.53 9.83
C ARG A 154 25.95 2.91 10.46
N ASP A 155 26.15 1.82 11.19
CA ASP A 155 25.04 1.06 11.77
C ASP A 155 24.20 1.96 12.69
N GLY A 156 22.92 2.14 12.36
CA GLY A 156 21.98 3.00 13.10
C GLY A 156 21.83 4.46 12.63
N GLU A 157 22.52 4.91 11.58
CA GLU A 157 22.33 6.25 11.01
C GLU A 157 21.35 6.25 9.82
N GLU A 158 20.50 7.29 9.74
CA GLU A 158 19.62 7.52 8.59
C GLU A 158 20.43 7.83 7.33
N THR A 159 20.04 7.21 6.22
CA THR A 159 20.65 7.48 4.92
C THR A 159 20.29 8.88 4.42
N VAL A 160 21.11 9.43 3.52
CA VAL A 160 20.82 10.70 2.84
C VAL A 160 19.47 10.66 2.10
N ALA A 161 19.09 9.48 1.59
CA ALA A 161 17.81 9.27 0.92
C ALA A 161 16.61 9.31 1.89
N GLU A 162 16.72 8.70 3.07
CA GLU A 162 15.70 8.77 4.13
C GLU A 162 15.53 10.21 4.63
N LEU A 163 16.64 10.90 4.91
CA LEU A 163 16.62 12.31 5.31
C LEU A 163 15.99 13.22 4.24
N TYR A 164 16.22 12.92 2.96
CA TYR A 164 15.56 13.63 1.86
C TYR A 164 14.06 13.42 1.89
N LEU A 165 13.61 12.17 2.07
CA LEU A 165 12.18 11.84 2.12
C LEU A 165 11.50 12.51 3.33
N HIS A 166 12.13 12.50 4.51
CA HIS A 166 11.59 13.15 5.73
C HIS A 166 11.52 14.68 5.63
N LYS A 167 12.34 15.32 4.78
CA LYS A 167 12.19 16.75 4.49
C LYS A 167 10.93 17.06 3.68
N ILE A 168 10.46 16.11 2.88
CA ILE A 168 9.26 16.27 2.03
C ILE A 168 8.02 15.81 2.79
N VAL A 169 8.10 14.69 3.50
CA VAL A 169 7.00 14.08 4.25
C VAL A 169 7.08 14.50 5.71
N GLN A 170 6.21 15.43 6.13
CA GLN A 170 6.23 15.97 7.51
C GLN A 170 5.67 14.99 8.55
N THR A 171 4.80 14.07 8.13
CA THR A 171 4.12 13.15 9.04
C THR A 171 3.97 11.80 8.37
N THR A 172 4.58 10.79 8.97
CA THR A 172 4.45 9.39 8.56
C THR A 172 3.43 8.70 9.46
N VAL A 173 2.51 7.95 8.84
CA VAL A 173 1.54 7.13 9.55
C VAL A 173 1.80 5.67 9.17
N PRO A 174 2.51 4.89 10.01
CA PRO A 174 2.77 3.50 9.71
C PRO A 174 1.45 2.71 9.73
N LEU A 175 1.17 1.98 8.66
CA LEU A 175 0.01 1.09 8.59
C LEU A 175 0.33 -0.24 9.28
N PRO A 176 -0.33 -0.59 10.41
CA PRO A 176 -0.07 -1.83 11.09
C PRO A 176 -0.63 -3.03 10.31
N ALA A 177 -0.01 -4.18 10.48
CA ALA A 177 -0.60 -5.45 10.05
C ALA A 177 -1.90 -5.73 10.83
N LEU A 178 -2.80 -6.53 10.25
CA LEU A 178 -4.01 -6.97 10.94
C LEU A 178 -3.62 -7.72 12.22
N SER A 179 -4.33 -7.48 13.31
CA SER A 179 -4.20 -8.31 14.52
C SER A 179 -4.72 -9.73 14.26
N ARG A 180 -4.54 -10.64 15.22
CA ARG A 180 -5.10 -12.00 15.12
C ARG A 180 -6.63 -11.98 15.03
N VAL A 181 -7.27 -11.10 15.80
CA VAL A 181 -8.73 -10.93 15.82
C VAL A 181 -9.20 -10.34 14.49
N ASP A 182 -8.53 -9.28 14.02
CA ASP A 182 -8.86 -8.66 12.73
C ASP A 182 -8.64 -9.63 11.56
N THR A 183 -7.62 -10.49 11.65
CA THR A 183 -7.37 -11.54 10.65
C THR A 183 -8.50 -12.54 10.61
N GLN A 184 -9.02 -12.96 11.76
CA GLN A 184 -10.17 -13.86 11.83
C GLN A 184 -11.43 -13.21 11.26
N ALA A 185 -11.68 -11.93 11.60
CA ALA A 185 -12.83 -11.18 11.10
C ALA A 185 -12.75 -11.01 9.59
N TYR A 186 -11.57 -10.65 9.09
CA TYR A 186 -11.31 -10.51 7.66
C TYR A 186 -11.50 -11.83 6.91
N LEU A 187 -11.01 -12.96 7.44
CA LEU A 187 -11.22 -14.28 6.87
C LEU A 187 -12.71 -14.64 6.83
N PHE A 188 -13.44 -14.40 7.92
CA PHE A 188 -14.86 -14.65 8.02
C PHE A 188 -15.64 -13.85 6.96
N LEU A 189 -15.40 -12.54 6.86
CA LEU A 189 -16.04 -11.68 5.85
C LEU A 189 -15.75 -12.15 4.41
N LEU A 190 -14.52 -12.59 4.13
CA LEU A 190 -14.18 -13.13 2.81
C LEU A 190 -14.90 -14.45 2.49
N LEU A 191 -15.12 -15.30 3.49
CA LEU A 191 -15.78 -16.59 3.33
C LEU A 191 -17.29 -16.45 3.18
N CYS A 192 -17.93 -15.56 3.96
CA CYS A 192 -19.38 -15.37 3.91
C CYS A 192 -19.84 -14.56 2.69
N ARG A 193 -18.95 -13.81 2.02
CA ARG A 193 -19.31 -12.89 0.92
C ARG A 193 -20.14 -13.55 -0.20
N ALA A 194 -19.95 -14.83 -0.47
CA ALA A 194 -20.70 -15.57 -1.50
C ALA A 194 -22.09 -16.04 -1.03
N SER A 195 -22.35 -16.03 0.28
CA SER A 195 -23.55 -16.56 0.92
C SER A 195 -24.52 -15.48 1.41
N VAL A 196 -24.15 -14.20 1.31
CA VAL A 196 -24.94 -13.05 1.78
C VAL A 196 -25.18 -12.05 0.64
N ASP A 197 -26.29 -11.32 0.74
CA ASP A 197 -26.54 -10.16 -0.12
C ASP A 197 -25.71 -8.93 0.32
N GLU A 198 -25.86 -7.81 -0.40
CA GLU A 198 -25.06 -6.60 -0.16
C GLU A 198 -25.43 -5.92 1.17
N ASP A 199 -26.72 -5.85 1.51
CA ASP A 199 -27.20 -5.23 2.75
C ASP A 199 -26.77 -6.05 3.99
N GLN A 200 -26.91 -7.37 3.93
CA GLN A 200 -26.44 -8.30 4.96
C GLN A 200 -24.92 -8.23 5.12
N TYR A 201 -24.18 -8.13 4.01
CA TYR A 201 -22.72 -8.02 4.06
C TYR A 201 -22.27 -6.72 4.73
N ASP A 202 -22.89 -5.60 4.38
CA ASP A 202 -22.58 -4.29 4.97
C ASP A 202 -22.89 -4.27 6.46
N GLN A 203 -23.98 -4.91 6.89
CA GLN A 203 -24.29 -5.10 8.31
C GLN A 203 -23.20 -5.91 9.03
N LEU A 204 -22.78 -7.05 8.47
CA LEU A 204 -21.70 -7.89 9.04
C LEU A 204 -20.37 -7.13 9.14
N VAL A 205 -20.05 -6.27 8.15
CA VAL A 205 -18.87 -5.40 8.19
C VAL A 205 -18.98 -4.37 9.31
N ALA A 206 -20.16 -3.75 9.50
CA ALA A 206 -20.42 -2.82 10.58
C ALA A 206 -20.28 -3.49 11.96
N ASP A 207 -20.82 -4.70 12.12
CA ASP A 207 -20.73 -5.46 13.37
C ASP A 207 -19.30 -5.89 13.69
N CYS A 208 -18.55 -6.38 12.68
CA CYS A 208 -17.12 -6.68 12.86
C CYS A 208 -16.31 -5.43 13.24
N THR A 209 -16.66 -4.28 12.64
CA THR A 209 -16.05 -2.98 13.00
C THR A 209 -16.37 -2.59 14.44
N HIS A 210 -17.61 -2.79 14.87
CA HIS A 210 -18.02 -2.51 16.24
C HIS A 210 -17.27 -3.40 17.24
N LEU A 211 -17.22 -4.71 16.99
CA LEU A 211 -16.49 -5.67 17.83
C LEU A 211 -15.00 -5.34 17.95
N ARG A 212 -14.38 -4.82 16.88
CA ARG A 212 -12.99 -4.36 16.88
C ARG A 212 -12.75 -3.23 17.89
N HIS A 213 -13.72 -2.33 18.07
CA HIS A 213 -13.61 -1.21 19.01
C HIS A 213 -13.98 -1.56 20.45
N THR A 214 -14.76 -2.63 20.67
CA THR A 214 -15.24 -3.05 21.99
C THR A 214 -14.52 -4.27 22.56
N GLU A 215 -13.37 -4.66 21.98
CA GLU A 215 -12.62 -5.89 22.33
C GLU A 215 -13.50 -7.17 22.30
N GLY A 216 -14.44 -7.22 21.37
CA GLY A 216 -15.38 -8.33 21.22
C GLY A 216 -14.76 -9.53 20.49
N SER A 217 -15.17 -10.74 20.89
CA SER A 217 -14.95 -11.96 20.11
C SER A 217 -15.95 -12.02 18.97
N LEU A 218 -15.57 -12.58 17.83
CA LEU A 218 -16.48 -12.86 16.70
C LEU A 218 -17.61 -13.83 17.07
N GLU A 219 -17.48 -14.54 18.19
CA GLU A 219 -18.55 -15.37 18.77
C GLU A 219 -19.76 -14.56 19.25
N LYS A 220 -19.62 -13.22 19.39
CA LYS A 220 -20.71 -12.31 19.77
C LYS A 220 -21.38 -11.66 18.57
N LEU A 221 -21.05 -12.08 17.35
CA LEU A 221 -21.64 -11.52 16.14
C LEU A 221 -23.11 -11.92 16.05
N GLU A 222 -23.98 -10.94 15.80
CA GLU A 222 -25.38 -11.23 15.48
C GLU A 222 -25.46 -11.75 14.05
N VAL A 223 -25.96 -12.97 13.88
CA VAL A 223 -26.08 -13.61 12.57
C VAL A 223 -27.40 -13.18 11.93
N PRO A 224 -27.39 -12.62 10.70
CA PRO A 224 -28.62 -12.30 9.98
C PRO A 224 -29.51 -13.53 9.78
N ASP A 225 -30.82 -13.35 9.91
CA ASP A 225 -31.80 -14.43 9.75
C ASP A 225 -31.72 -15.07 8.36
N GLY A 226 -31.72 -16.41 8.32
CA GLY A 226 -31.78 -17.20 7.09
C GLY A 226 -30.44 -17.50 6.42
N VAL A 227 -29.30 -17.11 7.02
CA VAL A 227 -27.96 -17.43 6.50
C VAL A 227 -27.20 -18.32 7.49
N ASP A 228 -26.69 -19.44 7.00
CA ASP A 228 -25.76 -20.28 7.77
C ASP A 228 -24.35 -19.66 7.73
N LEU A 229 -23.96 -19.03 8.84
CA LEU A 229 -22.64 -18.44 9.04
C LEU A 229 -21.74 -19.27 9.96
N ASP A 230 -22.23 -20.41 10.46
CA ASP A 230 -21.48 -21.27 11.39
C ASP A 230 -20.27 -21.91 10.71
N GLU A 231 -20.45 -22.42 9.49
CA GLU A 231 -19.35 -23.01 8.72
C GLU A 231 -18.25 -21.97 8.37
N PRO A 232 -18.56 -20.81 7.77
CA PRO A 232 -17.59 -19.73 7.56
C PRO A 232 -16.84 -19.33 8.84
N LEU A 233 -17.55 -19.21 9.96
CA LEU A 233 -16.95 -18.84 11.25
C LEU A 233 -16.00 -19.91 11.77
N ALA A 234 -16.40 -21.19 11.69
CA ALA A 234 -15.57 -22.32 12.08
C ALA A 234 -14.31 -22.45 11.21
N ILE A 235 -14.44 -22.26 9.89
CA ILE A 235 -13.29 -22.28 8.96
C ILE A 235 -12.34 -21.11 9.28
N ALA A 236 -12.87 -19.89 9.47
CA ALA A 236 -12.08 -18.72 9.82
C ALA A 236 -11.29 -18.96 11.13
N ALA A 237 -11.94 -19.45 12.18
CA ALA A 237 -11.30 -19.75 13.46
C ALA A 237 -10.17 -20.80 13.32
N ARG A 238 -10.39 -21.85 12.52
CA ARG A 238 -9.41 -22.93 12.29
C ARG A 238 -8.20 -22.48 11.46
N LEU A 239 -8.41 -21.64 10.44
CA LEU A 239 -7.33 -21.17 9.56
C LEU A 239 -6.53 -20.01 10.16
N THR A 240 -7.16 -19.17 10.99
CA THR A 240 -6.55 -17.97 11.58
C THR A 240 -5.18 -18.22 12.22
N PRO A 241 -4.97 -19.18 13.15
CA PRO A 241 -3.66 -19.34 13.80
C PRO A 241 -2.53 -19.55 12.81
N ILE A 242 -2.76 -20.38 11.78
CA ILE A 242 -1.73 -20.75 10.82
C ILE A 242 -1.48 -19.63 9.81
N LEU A 243 -2.56 -19.05 9.28
CA LEU A 243 -2.45 -17.96 8.32
C LEU A 243 -1.89 -16.69 8.95
N TYR A 244 -2.28 -16.36 10.18
CA TYR A 244 -1.77 -15.19 10.90
C TYR A 244 -0.26 -15.30 11.13
N GLU A 245 0.23 -16.43 11.65
CA GLU A 245 1.66 -16.62 11.93
C GLU A 245 2.52 -16.52 10.65
N LYS A 246 2.07 -17.18 9.57
CA LYS A 246 2.90 -17.31 8.35
C LYS A 246 2.72 -16.17 7.35
N LEU A 247 1.53 -15.57 7.29
CA LEU A 247 1.24 -14.42 6.42
C LEU A 247 1.43 -13.07 7.13
N ARG A 248 1.69 -13.09 8.45
CA ARG A 248 1.97 -11.92 9.30
C ARG A 248 0.88 -10.85 9.19
N GLY A 249 -0.39 -11.27 9.20
CA GLY A 249 -1.53 -10.35 9.15
C GLY A 249 -1.66 -9.51 7.87
N ASN A 250 -1.00 -9.88 6.76
CA ASN A 250 -1.11 -9.14 5.50
C ASN A 250 -2.42 -9.48 4.75
N PRO A 251 -3.38 -8.53 4.59
CA PRO A 251 -4.69 -8.82 4.00
C PRO A 251 -4.60 -9.34 2.55
N ARG A 252 -3.72 -8.74 1.74
CA ARG A 252 -3.55 -9.13 0.33
C ARG A 252 -3.06 -10.58 0.21
N ARG A 253 -2.12 -11.00 1.06
CA ARG A 253 -1.62 -12.38 1.08
C ARG A 253 -2.70 -13.36 1.54
N ILE A 254 -3.50 -12.98 2.53
CA ILE A 254 -4.63 -13.79 3.03
C ILE A 254 -5.67 -14.00 1.92
N LYS A 255 -6.13 -12.92 1.28
CA LYS A 255 -7.09 -13.00 0.17
C LYS A 255 -6.54 -13.84 -0.99
N ARG A 256 -5.26 -13.67 -1.35
CA ARG A 256 -4.61 -14.48 -2.38
C ARG A 256 -4.59 -15.96 -2.02
N PHE A 257 -4.30 -16.31 -0.76
CA PHE A 257 -4.34 -17.68 -0.29
C PHE A 257 -5.73 -18.29 -0.43
N LEU A 258 -6.79 -17.59 0.00
CA LEU A 258 -8.16 -18.08 -0.12
C LEU A 258 -8.61 -18.23 -1.58
N ASN A 259 -8.27 -17.25 -2.43
CA ASN A 259 -8.57 -17.34 -3.86
C ASN A 259 -7.89 -18.54 -4.51
N ASP A 260 -6.60 -18.75 -4.23
CA ASP A 260 -5.84 -19.88 -4.76
C ASP A 260 -6.44 -21.23 -4.30
N LEU A 261 -6.94 -21.31 -3.05
CA LEU A 261 -7.62 -22.49 -2.52
C LEU A 261 -8.96 -22.74 -3.25
N ASN A 262 -9.77 -21.69 -3.45
CA ASN A 262 -11.05 -21.80 -4.12
C ASN A 262 -10.91 -22.21 -5.60
N VAL A 263 -9.92 -21.64 -6.31
CA VAL A 263 -9.61 -22.02 -7.69
C VAL A 263 -9.23 -23.51 -7.76
N ARG A 264 -8.41 -24.00 -6.83
CA ARG A 264 -8.05 -25.43 -6.78
C ARG A 264 -9.26 -26.32 -6.54
N HIS A 265 -10.14 -25.96 -5.61
CA HIS A 265 -11.39 -26.69 -5.37
C HIS A 265 -12.28 -26.74 -6.60
N THR A 266 -12.45 -25.60 -7.27
CA THR A 266 -13.25 -25.50 -8.49
C THR A 266 -12.69 -26.40 -9.59
N VAL A 267 -11.37 -26.34 -9.84
CA VAL A 267 -10.70 -27.19 -10.84
C VAL A 267 -10.80 -28.69 -10.51
N ALA A 268 -10.62 -29.06 -9.24
CA ALA A 268 -10.73 -30.45 -8.79
C ALA A 268 -12.16 -31.00 -8.95
N SER A 269 -13.16 -30.22 -8.54
CA SER A 269 -14.58 -30.59 -8.64
C SER A 269 -15.01 -30.83 -10.10
N HIS A 270 -14.58 -29.97 -11.04
CA HIS A 270 -14.83 -30.16 -12.46
C HIS A 270 -14.17 -31.40 -13.06
N ARG A 271 -13.10 -31.91 -12.44
CA ARG A 271 -12.43 -33.17 -12.82
C ARG A 271 -13.00 -34.40 -12.10
N GLY A 272 -14.05 -34.25 -11.30
CA GLY A 272 -14.61 -35.33 -10.48
C GLY A 272 -13.69 -35.75 -9.32
N ILE A 273 -12.71 -34.92 -8.95
CA ILE A 273 -11.81 -35.18 -7.81
C ILE A 273 -12.45 -34.59 -6.56
N GLY A 274 -13.01 -35.46 -5.72
CA GLY A 274 -13.49 -35.07 -4.39
C GLY A 274 -12.31 -34.68 -3.50
N MET A 275 -12.26 -33.43 -3.07
CA MET A 275 -11.26 -32.94 -2.12
C MET A 275 -11.96 -32.46 -0.85
N GLU A 276 -11.53 -32.99 0.30
CA GLU A 276 -11.99 -32.47 1.60
C GLU A 276 -11.40 -31.05 1.80
N PRO A 277 -12.24 -30.01 2.00
CA PRO A 277 -11.78 -28.61 2.04
C PRO A 277 -10.72 -28.34 3.11
N ALA A 278 -10.87 -28.92 4.30
CA ALA A 278 -9.92 -28.66 5.38
C ALA A 278 -8.56 -29.34 5.15
N ALA A 279 -8.54 -30.57 4.62
CA ALA A 279 -7.31 -31.29 4.26
C ALA A 279 -6.57 -30.56 3.14
N THR A 280 -7.30 -30.06 2.14
CA THR A 280 -6.72 -29.28 1.03
C THR A 280 -6.11 -27.98 1.52
N ALA A 281 -6.83 -27.24 2.37
CA ALA A 281 -6.32 -26.02 2.98
C ALA A 281 -5.04 -26.28 3.80
N LYS A 282 -5.01 -27.35 4.61
CA LYS A 282 -3.83 -27.75 5.40
C LYS A 282 -2.65 -28.15 4.52
N LEU A 283 -2.88 -28.94 3.47
CA LEU A 283 -1.84 -29.33 2.52
C LEU A 283 -1.29 -28.13 1.76
N MET A 284 -2.15 -27.19 1.34
CA MET A 284 -1.72 -25.98 0.65
C MET A 284 -0.95 -25.02 1.58
N VAL A 285 -1.35 -24.94 2.85
CA VAL A 285 -0.56 -24.27 3.90
C VAL A 285 0.83 -24.90 3.98
N LEU A 286 0.91 -26.23 4.08
CA LEU A 286 2.17 -26.96 4.20
C LEU A 286 3.05 -26.69 2.95
N GLU A 287 2.51 -26.90 1.75
CA GLU A 287 3.17 -26.67 0.46
C GLU A 287 3.73 -25.25 0.31
N ARG A 288 2.94 -24.23 0.66
CA ARG A 288 3.27 -22.83 0.34
C ARG A 288 4.03 -22.11 1.43
N LEU A 289 3.80 -22.48 2.69
CA LEU A 289 4.29 -21.75 3.85
C LEU A 289 5.35 -22.53 4.63
N LEU A 290 5.46 -23.85 4.41
CA LEU A 290 6.31 -24.79 5.14
C LEU A 290 6.98 -25.77 4.16
N LYS A 291 7.78 -25.23 3.24
CA LYS A 291 8.35 -25.99 2.11
C LYS A 291 9.21 -27.17 2.57
N ASP A 292 9.98 -26.99 3.63
CA ASP A 292 10.89 -28.02 4.15
C ASP A 292 10.09 -29.15 4.81
N GLU A 293 9.09 -28.81 5.60
CA GLU A 293 8.18 -29.77 6.21
C GLU A 293 7.32 -30.48 5.16
N PHE A 294 6.92 -29.79 4.10
CA PHE A 294 6.23 -30.40 2.97
C PHE A 294 7.13 -31.42 2.25
N ALA A 295 8.39 -31.06 1.98
CA ALA A 295 9.38 -31.96 1.40
C ALA A 295 9.64 -33.18 2.32
N MET A 296 9.68 -32.97 3.64
CA MET A 296 9.79 -34.05 4.61
C MET A 296 8.60 -35.02 4.54
N VAL A 297 7.37 -34.50 4.49
CA VAL A 297 6.14 -35.31 4.35
C VAL A 297 6.12 -36.08 3.04
N LEU A 298 6.56 -35.47 1.92
CA LEU A 298 6.72 -36.17 0.65
C LEU A 298 7.79 -37.27 0.72
N GLY A 299 8.87 -37.04 1.46
CA GLY A 299 9.91 -38.04 1.73
C GLY A 299 9.39 -39.22 2.57
N TRP A 300 8.48 -38.98 3.51
CA TRP A 300 7.81 -40.06 4.24
C TRP A 300 6.86 -40.85 3.34
N LEU A 301 6.14 -40.16 2.45
CA LEU A 301 5.26 -40.80 1.48
C LEU A 301 6.04 -41.70 0.51
N SER A 302 7.18 -41.23 -0.03
CA SER A 302 7.98 -42.01 -0.98
C SER A 302 8.62 -43.26 -0.34
N ARG A 303 8.86 -43.24 0.97
CA ARG A 303 9.35 -44.39 1.75
C ARG A 303 8.23 -45.28 2.32
N ASN A 304 6.96 -44.98 2.03
CA ASN A 304 5.79 -45.64 2.64
C ASN A 304 5.74 -45.57 4.18
N GLU A 305 6.43 -44.59 4.79
CA GLU A 305 6.49 -44.38 6.25
C GLU A 305 5.47 -43.35 6.75
N LEU A 306 4.67 -42.75 5.87
CA LEU A 306 3.84 -41.58 6.18
C LEU A 306 2.91 -41.81 7.38
N ARG A 307 2.23 -42.95 7.43
CA ARG A 307 1.24 -43.23 8.48
C ARG A 307 1.90 -43.36 9.85
N ASP A 308 2.95 -44.16 9.93
CA ASP A 308 3.68 -44.41 11.18
C ASP A 308 4.31 -43.12 11.73
N ARG A 309 4.87 -42.29 10.84
CA ARG A 309 5.45 -40.99 11.21
C ARG A 309 4.39 -40.00 11.67
N LEU A 310 3.24 -39.94 11.00
CA LEU A 310 2.12 -39.07 11.42
C LEU A 310 1.54 -39.51 12.78
N ASP A 311 1.42 -40.81 13.02
CA ASP A 311 0.93 -41.35 14.29
C ASP A 311 1.93 -41.08 15.43
N ALA A 312 3.24 -41.15 15.16
CA ALA A 312 4.27 -40.74 16.11
C ALA A 312 4.19 -39.23 16.46
N VAL A 313 3.94 -38.36 15.47
CA VAL A 313 3.76 -36.91 15.66
C VAL A 313 2.51 -36.61 16.48
N ARG A 314 1.39 -37.30 16.23
CA ARG A 314 0.17 -37.17 17.03
C ARG A 314 0.36 -37.61 18.48
N SER A 315 1.22 -38.59 18.71
CA SER A 315 1.49 -39.18 20.03
C SER A 315 2.50 -38.38 20.86
N SER A 316 3.24 -37.44 20.25
CA SER A 316 4.25 -36.61 20.92
C SER A 316 4.02 -35.11 20.66
N PRO A 317 3.07 -34.44 21.34
CA PRO A 317 2.74 -33.04 21.08
C PRO A 317 3.81 -32.00 21.47
N GLY A 318 5.03 -32.39 21.85
CA GLY A 318 5.98 -31.46 22.48
C GLY A 318 7.48 -31.72 22.34
N VAL A 319 7.95 -32.67 21.50
CA VAL A 319 9.38 -32.99 21.42
C VAL A 319 9.85 -33.12 19.97
N TRP A 320 9.89 -32.00 19.26
CA TRP A 320 10.81 -31.81 18.13
C TRP A 320 11.51 -30.46 18.29
N CYS A 321 12.38 -30.38 19.28
CA CYS A 321 13.51 -29.46 19.30
C CYS A 321 14.76 -30.33 19.22
N ASN A 322 15.35 -30.46 18.02
CA ASN A 322 16.79 -30.56 17.85
C ASN A 322 17.14 -30.54 16.35
N GLY A 323 17.71 -29.41 15.93
CA GLY A 323 18.25 -29.17 14.60
C GLY A 323 17.34 -28.31 13.72
N VAL A 324 17.76 -27.07 13.46
CA VAL A 324 17.11 -26.01 12.67
C VAL A 324 16.08 -25.19 13.46
N GLY A 325 16.52 -23.99 13.85
CA GLY A 325 15.80 -23.07 14.73
C GLY A 325 14.57 -22.42 14.11
N HIS A 326 13.43 -23.11 14.15
CA HIS A 326 12.12 -22.49 14.06
C HIS A 326 11.17 -23.09 15.11
N ARG A 327 10.63 -22.22 15.99
CA ARG A 327 9.57 -22.59 16.94
C ARG A 327 8.33 -22.99 16.14
N VAL A 328 7.88 -24.24 16.29
CA VAL A 328 6.64 -24.75 15.68
C VAL A 328 5.53 -24.88 16.72
N ILE A 329 4.34 -24.56 16.23
CA ILE A 329 3.02 -24.45 16.87
C ILE A 329 2.62 -25.71 17.63
N GLY A 330 2.38 -25.58 18.94
CA GLY A 330 1.61 -26.54 19.71
C GLY A 330 0.13 -26.43 19.34
N CYS A 331 -0.42 -27.43 18.65
CA CYS A 331 -1.85 -27.56 18.44
C CYS A 331 -2.47 -28.23 19.67
N SER A 332 -2.98 -27.43 20.61
CA SER A 332 -3.81 -27.95 21.71
C SER A 332 -5.20 -28.25 21.16
N VAL A 333 -5.45 -29.52 20.82
CA VAL A 333 -6.80 -30.06 20.68
C VAL A 333 -7.28 -30.38 22.09
N ARG A 334 -8.09 -29.52 22.70
CA ARG A 334 -8.95 -29.92 23.83
C ARG A 334 -10.25 -30.48 23.26
N ARG A 335 -10.65 -31.63 23.82
CA ARG A 335 -11.89 -32.35 23.50
C ARG A 335 -13.12 -31.53 23.82
#